data_AF-T4VEM0-F1
#
_entry.id   AF-T4VEM0-F1
#
_cell.length_a   1.000
_cell.length_b   1.000
_cell.length_c   1.000
_cell.angle_alpha   90.00
_cell.angle_beta   90.00
_cell.angle_gamma   90.00
#
_symmetry.space_group_name_H-M   'P 1'
#
loop_
_entity.id
_entity.type
_entity.pdbx_description
1 polymer ?
#
loop_
_entity_poly.entity_id
_entity_poly.type
_entity_poly.pdbx_seq_one_letter_code
_entity_poly.pdbx_strand_id
1 'polypeptide(L)'
;MENNKMNTIANIILKYEYNFDGRLKHGSKNKKSFSKDIISILRKDGVEEILEYYKNQFISSNNTNSSTQQRKDLYHIVSTLEGLV
;
A
#
# COMPACT_ATOMS: atom_id res chain seq x y z
N MET A 1 -8.21 -18.65 4.80
CA MET A 1 -6.85 -18.34 4.28
C MET A 1 -6.75 -16.93 3.70
N GLU A 2 -7.77 -16.39 3.01
CA GLU A 2 -7.76 -15.02 2.47
C GLU A 2 -7.55 -13.91 3.51
N ASN A 3 -8.18 -14.02 4.69
CA ASN A 3 -8.02 -13.01 5.75
C ASN A 3 -6.56 -12.79 6.17
N ASN A 4 -5.72 -13.83 6.15
CA ASN A 4 -4.31 -13.69 6.49
C ASN A 4 -3.53 -12.96 5.39
N LYS A 5 -3.87 -13.18 4.12
CA LYS A 5 -3.22 -12.50 2.98
C LYS A 5 -3.54 -11.01 2.98
N MET A 6 -4.82 -10.66 3.13
CA MET A 6 -5.26 -9.25 3.20
C MET A 6 -4.64 -8.51 4.38
N ASN A 7 -4.53 -9.15 5.55
CA ASN A 7 -3.86 -8.58 6.71
C ASN A 7 -2.37 -8.30 6.44
N THR A 8 -1.67 -9.22 5.76
CA THR A 8 -0.27 -9.02 5.36
C THR A 8 -0.12 -7.82 4.43
N ILE A 9 -0.94 -7.71 3.39
CA ILE A 9 -0.93 -6.59 2.44
C ILE A 9 -1.19 -5.27 3.18
N ALA A 10 -2.24 -5.24 4.00
CA ALA A 10 -2.60 -4.05 4.78
C ALA A 10 -1.48 -3.62 5.73
N ASN A 11 -0.74 -4.57 6.32
CA ASN A 11 0.41 -4.27 7.17
C ASN A 11 1.60 -3.69 6.39
N ILE A 12 1.89 -4.20 5.19
CA ILE A 12 2.97 -3.66 4.34
C ILE A 12 2.63 -2.23 3.93
N ILE A 13 1.40 -2.00 3.44
CA ILE A 13 0.89 -0.67 3.08
C ILE A 13 0.94 0.29 4.28
N LEU A 14 0.43 -0.15 5.43
CA LEU A 14 0.43 0.65 6.66
C LEU A 14 1.84 1.06 7.07
N LYS A 15 2.81 0.15 6.98
CA LYS A 15 4.20 0.44 7.31
C LYS A 15 4.76 1.52 6.38
N TYR A 16 4.55 1.39 5.08
CA TYR A 16 4.99 2.37 4.09
C TYR A 16 4.37 3.75 4.32
N GLU A 17 3.05 3.83 4.41
CA GLU A 17 2.31 5.09 4.51
C GLU A 17 2.68 5.88 5.77
N TYR A 18 2.89 5.18 6.90
CA TYR A 18 3.30 5.85 8.14
C TYR A 18 4.78 6.24 8.15
N ASN A 19 5.66 5.45 7.51
CA ASN A 19 7.09 5.74 7.49
C ASN A 19 7.46 6.89 6.54
N PHE A 20 6.73 7.05 5.44
CA PHE A 20 7.05 8.03 4.40
C PHE A 20 5.99 9.11 4.20
N ASP A 21 5.08 9.26 5.16
CA ASP A 21 3.98 10.24 5.08
C ASP A 21 3.17 10.11 3.79
N GLY A 22 2.80 8.89 3.44
CA GLY A 22 2.06 8.57 2.22
C GLY A 22 0.66 9.18 2.21
N ARG A 23 0.05 9.28 1.03
CA ARG A 23 -1.22 10.02 0.87
C ARG A 23 -2.43 9.25 1.39
N LEU A 24 -2.42 7.91 1.38
CA LEU A 24 -3.59 7.12 1.77
C LEU A 24 -3.88 7.23 3.26
N LYS A 25 -2.89 7.47 4.12
CA LYS A 25 -3.15 7.59 5.56
C LYS A 25 -3.91 8.86 5.95
N HIS A 26 -3.97 9.89 5.10
CA HIS A 26 -4.56 11.19 5.45
C HIS A 26 -6.07 11.12 5.76
N GLY A 27 -6.76 10.06 5.35
CA GLY A 27 -8.18 9.83 5.67
C GLY A 27 -8.44 9.12 7.01
N SER A 28 -7.41 8.55 7.64
CA SER A 28 -7.61 7.60 8.75
C SER A 28 -7.13 8.14 10.09
N LYS A 29 -7.97 8.01 11.12
CA LYS A 29 -7.72 8.55 12.47
C LYS A 29 -6.49 7.95 13.17
N ASN A 30 -6.19 6.68 12.89
CA ASN A 30 -5.08 5.95 13.48
C ASN A 30 -4.73 4.70 12.65
N LYS A 31 -3.60 4.06 12.97
CA LYS A 31 -3.09 2.85 12.32
C LYS A 31 -4.14 1.73 12.22
N LYS A 32 -4.92 1.51 13.28
CA LYS A 32 -5.94 0.44 13.32
C LYS A 32 -7.11 0.75 12.39
N SER A 33 -7.54 2.00 12.31
CA SER A 33 -8.54 2.45 11.35
C SER A 33 -8.02 2.28 9.92
N PHE A 34 -6.81 2.77 9.67
CA PHE A 34 -6.21 2.70 8.33
C PHE A 34 -6.07 1.26 7.81
N SER A 35 -5.59 0.35 8.65
CA SER A 35 -5.49 -1.08 8.29
C SER A 35 -6.86 -1.67 7.93
N LYS A 36 -7.92 -1.31 8.67
CA LYS A 36 -9.30 -1.74 8.35
C LYS A 36 -9.78 -1.15 7.04
N ASP A 37 -9.47 0.12 6.77
CA ASP A 37 -9.86 0.82 5.54
C ASP A 37 -9.22 0.12 4.31
N ILE A 38 -7.92 -0.19 4.37
CA ILE A 38 -7.21 -0.94 3.32
C ILE A 38 -7.81 -2.34 3.12
N ILE A 39 -8.09 -3.08 4.20
CA ILE A 39 -8.74 -4.40 4.10
C ILE A 39 -10.13 -4.28 3.47
N SER A 40 -10.87 -3.22 3.79
CA SER A 40 -12.19 -2.97 3.20
C SER A 40 -12.10 -2.75 1.70
N ILE A 41 -11.14 -1.94 1.23
CA ILE A 41 -10.91 -1.69 -0.20
C ILE A 41 -10.53 -3.01 -0.89
N LEU A 42 -9.57 -3.76 -0.34
CA LEU A 42 -9.14 -5.05 -0.90
C LEU A 42 -10.30 -6.06 -1.04
N ARG A 43 -11.30 -6.00 -0.16
CA ARG A 43 -12.49 -6.86 -0.21
C ARG A 43 -13.55 -6.37 -1.19
N LYS A 44 -13.73 -5.06 -1.29
CA LYS A 44 -14.84 -4.44 -2.03
C LYS A 44 -14.47 -4.23 -3.50
N ASP A 45 -13.29 -3.67 -3.73
CA ASP A 45 -12.84 -3.20 -5.04
C ASP A 45 -11.70 -4.06 -5.59
N GLY A 46 -11.18 -4.99 -4.77
CA GLY A 46 -10.15 -5.95 -5.17
C GLY A 46 -8.73 -5.42 -5.00
N VAL A 47 -7.77 -6.20 -5.49
CA VAL A 47 -6.34 -5.87 -5.38
C VAL A 47 -5.91 -4.87 -6.46
N GLU A 48 -6.62 -4.86 -7.59
CA GLU A 48 -6.28 -4.11 -8.81
C GLU A 48 -6.24 -2.59 -8.60
N GLU A 49 -7.24 -2.02 -7.92
CA GLU A 49 -7.30 -0.57 -7.67
C GLU A 49 -6.14 -0.10 -6.79
N ILE A 50 -5.82 -0.84 -5.73
CA ILE A 50 -4.68 -0.54 -4.85
C ILE A 50 -3.36 -0.72 -5.61
N LEU A 51 -3.27 -1.74 -6.47
CA LEU A 51 -2.10 -1.95 -7.31
C LEU A 51 -1.86 -0.78 -8.27
N GLU A 52 -2.89 -0.31 -8.97
CA GLU A 52 -2.79 0.82 -9.88
C GLU A 52 -2.34 2.09 -9.14
N TYR A 53 -2.91 2.37 -7.97
CA TYR A 53 -2.48 3.47 -7.11
C TYR A 53 -0.96 3.40 -6.83
N TYR A 54 -0.46 2.25 -6.37
CA TYR A 54 0.95 2.11 -6.00
C TYR A 54 1.90 2.06 -7.19
N LYS A 55 1.45 1.58 -8.37
CA LYS A 55 2.21 1.70 -9.63
C LYS A 55 2.44 3.16 -9.99
N ASN A 56 1.39 3.99 -9.89
CA ASN A 56 1.49 5.42 -10.15
C ASN A 56 2.41 6.13 -9.14
N GLN A 57 2.34 5.76 -7.85
CA GLN A 57 3.28 6.26 -6.84
C GLN A 57 4.72 5.83 -7.14
N PHE A 58 4.96 4.58 -7.54
CA PHE A 58 6.29 4.08 -7.87
C PHE A 58 6.93 4.83 -9.05
N ILE A 59 6.16 5.07 -10.12
CA ILE A 59 6.59 5.88 -11.26
C ILE A 59 6.95 7.31 -10.79
N SER A 60 6.08 7.93 -9.98
CA SER A 60 6.34 9.27 -9.44
C SER A 60 7.58 9.32 -8.54
N SER A 61 7.80 8.31 -7.70
CA SER A 61 8.96 8.24 -6.80
C SER A 61 10.29 8.02 -7.53
N ASN A 62 10.27 7.38 -8.70
CA ASN A 62 11.45 7.29 -9.56
C ASN A 62 11.79 8.64 -10.22
N ASN A 63 10.80 9.52 -10.37
CA ASN A 63 10.96 10.86 -10.96
C ASN A 63 11.19 11.98 -9.92
N THR A 64 11.31 11.64 -8.63
CA THR A 64 11.48 12.61 -7.52
C THR A 64 12.63 12.21 -6.60
N ASN A 65 12.99 13.08 -5.64
CA ASN A 65 14.06 12.85 -4.66
C ASN A 65 13.68 11.84 -3.55
N SER A 66 12.86 10.83 -3.85
CA SER A 66 12.53 9.76 -2.89
C SER A 66 13.80 9.04 -2.41
N SER A 67 13.80 8.58 -1.16
CA SER A 67 14.93 7.81 -0.63
C SER A 67 15.02 6.42 -1.27
N THR A 68 16.22 5.83 -1.26
CA THR A 68 16.41 4.43 -1.72
C THR A 68 15.52 3.46 -0.96
N GLN A 69 15.30 3.67 0.34
CA GLN A 69 14.41 2.81 1.13
C GLN A 69 12.94 2.97 0.71
N GLN A 70 12.50 4.21 0.44
CA GLN A 70 11.14 4.48 -0.02
C GLN A 70 10.83 3.75 -1.34
N ARG A 71 11.77 3.81 -2.30
CA ARG A 71 11.62 3.08 -3.58
C ARG A 71 11.58 1.56 -3.39
N LYS A 72 12.42 1.01 -2.49
CA LYS A 72 12.41 -0.43 -2.16
C LYS A 72 11.07 -0.86 -1.54
N ASP A 73 10.54 -0.09 -0.62
CA ASP A 73 9.27 -0.40 0.04
C ASP A 73 8.09 -0.28 -0.95
N LEU A 74 8.08 0.72 -1.84
CA LEU A 74 7.10 0.81 -2.93
C LEU A 74 7.19 -0.37 -3.89
N TYR A 75 8.39 -0.75 -4.32
CA TYR A 75 8.59 -1.91 -5.18
C TYR A 75 8.07 -3.19 -4.53
N HIS A 76 8.34 -3.37 -3.23
CA HIS A 76 7.84 -4.52 -2.48
C HIS A 76 6.31 -4.55 -2.42
N ILE A 77 5.66 -3.40 -2.22
CA ILE A 77 4.18 -3.29 -2.29
C ILE A 77 3.67 -3.71 -3.65
N VAL A 78 4.19 -3.11 -4.73
CA VAL A 78 3.76 -3.38 -6.11
C VAL A 78 3.93 -4.87 -6.44
N SER A 79 5.12 -5.43 -6.20
CA SER A 79 5.39 -6.85 -6.47
C SER A 79 4.49 -7.80 -5.65
N THR A 80 4.20 -7.46 -4.39
CA THR A 80 3.29 -8.26 -3.55
C THR A 80 1.87 -8.26 -4.10
N LEU A 81 1.39 -7.10 -4.56
CA LEU A 81 0.05 -6.94 -5.12
C LEU A 81 -0.06 -7.61 -6.50
N GLU A 82 0.97 -7.53 -7.34
CA GLU A 82 1.00 -8.21 -8.65
C GLU A 82 0.95 -9.73 -8.53
N GLY A 83 1.56 -10.32 -7.49
CA GLY A 83 1.47 -11.77 -7.25
C GLY A 83 0.07 -12.27 -6.82
N LEU A 84 -0.92 -11.38 -6.74
CA LEU A 84 -2.28 -11.66 -6.29
C LEU A 84 -3.35 -11.35 -7.34
N VAL A 85 -2.98 -10.70 -8.45
CA VAL A 85 -3.80 -10.48 -9.64
C VAL A 85 -3.53 -11.61 -10.62
#